data_AF-M6G7P9-F1
#
_entry.id   AF-M6G7P9-F1
#
_cell.length_a   1.000
_cell.length_b   1.000
_cell.length_c   1.000
_cell.angle_alpha   90.00
_cell.angle_beta   90.00
_cell.angle_gamma   90.00
#
_symmetry.space_group_name_H-M   'P 1'
#
loop_
_entity.id
_entity.type
_entity.pdbx_description
1 polymer ?
#
loop_
_entity_poly.entity_id
_entity_poly.type
_entity_poly.pdbx_seq_one_letter_code
_entity_poly.pdbx_strand_id
1 'polypeptide(L)'
;MVSGPKYKLKDGVPAKLLKEKSIQDFLFVFLVDDSEDTIRSDHDFIWSVFTRFEPAGDIYANTKLIRNHPAFYPPIVVDCRMKTWYPPLTEADSKTIRKVDDRFGRLIDSL
;
A
#
# COMPACT_ATOMS: atom_id res chain seq x y z
N MET A 1 7.93 -3.80 -5.82
CA MET A 1 7.18 -3.81 -4.53
C MET A 1 7.90 -4.69 -3.55
N VAL A 2 7.71 -4.49 -2.25
CA VAL A 2 8.31 -5.31 -1.20
C VAL A 2 7.25 -5.61 -0.13
N SER A 3 7.04 -6.89 0.19
CA SER A 3 6.21 -7.30 1.33
C SER A 3 6.92 -7.00 2.65
N GLY A 4 6.23 -6.33 3.56
CA GLY A 4 6.71 -6.00 4.89
C GLY A 4 6.02 -6.81 5.99
N PRO A 5 6.60 -6.85 7.20
CA PRO A 5 5.88 -7.35 8.36
C PRO A 5 4.68 -6.44 8.66
N LYS A 6 3.66 -7.00 9.33
CA LYS A 6 2.49 -6.25 9.82
C LYS A 6 2.93 -4.95 10.48
N TYR A 7 2.34 -3.84 10.03
CA TYR A 7 2.69 -2.50 10.47
C TYR A 7 2.67 -2.38 11.99
N LYS A 8 3.69 -1.71 12.54
CA LYS A 8 3.71 -1.21 13.92
C LYS A 8 4.23 0.23 13.90
N LEU A 9 3.61 1.08 14.72
CA LEU A 9 4.04 2.46 14.86
C LEU A 9 5.52 2.54 15.24
N LYS A 10 6.31 3.28 14.45
CA LYS A 10 7.76 3.48 14.65
C LYS A 10 8.59 2.19 14.64
N ASP A 11 8.23 1.19 13.83
CA ASP A 11 9.01 -0.05 13.69
C ASP A 11 10.35 0.11 12.94
N GLY A 12 10.53 1.24 12.25
CA GLY A 12 11.73 1.58 11.51
C GLY A 12 11.99 0.69 10.28
N VAL A 13 11.01 -0.12 9.86
CA VAL A 13 11.13 -1.00 8.68
C VAL A 13 11.40 -0.20 7.40
N PRO A 14 10.68 0.89 7.08
CA PRO A 14 10.94 1.66 5.86
C PRO A 14 12.35 2.25 5.83
N ALA A 15 12.83 2.75 6.97
CA ALA A 15 14.17 3.33 7.10
C ALA A 15 15.29 2.29 6.99
N LYS A 16 15.04 1.03 7.37
CA LYS A 16 15.95 -0.09 7.13
C LYS A 16 15.95 -0.49 5.66
N LEU A 17 14.76 -0.64 5.07
CA LEU A 17 14.60 -0.95 3.65
C LEU A 17 15.32 0.06 2.76
N LEU A 18 15.24 1.36 3.09
CA LEU A 18 15.95 2.44 2.37
C LEU A 18 17.46 2.21 2.23
N LYS A 19 18.08 1.46 3.15
CA LYS A 19 19.52 1.16 3.18
C LYS A 19 19.89 -0.13 2.43
N GLU A 20 18.90 -0.91 1.99
CA GLU A 20 19.15 -2.18 1.32
C GLU A 20 19.72 -1.96 -0.07
N LYS A 21 20.80 -2.68 -0.39
CA LYS A 21 21.48 -2.55 -1.69
C LYS A 21 20.58 -2.95 -2.86
N SER A 22 19.69 -3.91 -2.65
CA SER A 22 18.79 -4.47 -3.67
C SER A 22 17.79 -3.46 -4.23
N ILE A 23 17.56 -2.34 -3.54
CA ILE A 23 16.57 -1.35 -3.95
C ILE A 23 17.18 -0.05 -4.51
N GLN A 24 18.51 0.08 -4.55
CA GLN A 24 19.17 1.36 -4.86
C GLN A 24 18.99 1.82 -6.31
N ASP A 25 18.75 0.89 -7.24
CA ASP A 25 18.55 1.19 -8.67
C ASP A 25 17.09 1.58 -9.00
N PHE A 26 16.21 1.63 -7.99
CA PHE A 26 14.79 1.97 -8.18
C PHE A 26 14.50 3.42 -7.78
N LEU A 27 13.62 4.09 -8.53
CA LEU A 27 13.14 5.43 -8.16
C LEU A 27 12.17 5.37 -6.98
N PHE A 28 11.21 4.45 -7.04
CA PHE A 28 10.18 4.25 -6.04
C PHE A 28 10.12 2.79 -5.60
N VAL A 29 9.90 2.60 -4.31
CA VAL A 29 9.77 1.28 -3.69
C VAL A 29 8.59 1.32 -2.73
N PHE A 30 7.51 0.63 -3.09
CA PHE A 30 6.33 0.52 -2.23
C PHE A 30 6.49 -0.66 -1.27
N LEU A 31 6.45 -0.37 0.03
CA LEU A 31 6.38 -1.35 1.10
C LEU A 31 4.91 -1.62 1.42
N VAL A 32 4.47 -2.85 1.23
CA VAL A 32 3.05 -3.27 1.34
C VAL A 32 2.91 -4.47 2.27
N ASP A 33 1.70 -4.82 2.67
CA ASP A 33 1.46 -6.02 3.47
C ASP A 33 1.75 -7.31 2.66
N ASP A 34 1.32 -7.34 1.41
CA ASP A 34 1.55 -8.45 0.46
C ASP A 34 1.78 -7.88 -0.96
N SER A 35 2.94 -8.15 -1.53
CA SER A 35 3.31 -7.67 -2.87
C SER A 35 2.56 -8.37 -3.99
N GLU A 36 2.27 -9.66 -3.87
CA GLU A 36 1.59 -10.44 -4.91
C GLU A 36 0.13 -9.98 -5.05
N ASP A 37 -0.56 -9.82 -3.92
CA ASP A 37 -1.93 -9.29 -3.90
C ASP A 37 -1.99 -7.87 -4.47
N THR A 38 -0.98 -7.04 -4.16
CA THR A 38 -0.97 -5.65 -4.59
C THR A 38 -0.73 -5.50 -6.11
N ILE A 39 0.09 -6.36 -6.73
CA ILE A 39 0.37 -6.29 -8.17
C ILE A 39 -0.60 -7.11 -9.04
N ARG A 40 -1.59 -7.75 -8.42
CA ARG A 40 -2.54 -8.61 -9.10
C ARG A 40 -3.35 -7.89 -10.19
N SER A 41 -3.62 -6.60 -10.01
CA SER A 41 -4.27 -5.74 -11.00
C SER A 41 -3.93 -4.27 -10.77
N ASP A 42 -4.13 -3.42 -11.78
CA ASP A 42 -3.97 -1.97 -11.65
C ASP A 42 -4.88 -1.40 -10.56
N HIS A 43 -6.10 -1.95 -10.42
CA HIS A 43 -7.02 -1.56 -9.37
C HIS A 43 -6.47 -1.89 -7.98
N ASP A 44 -5.96 -3.10 -7.78
CA ASP A 44 -5.36 -3.52 -6.50
C ASP A 44 -4.12 -2.69 -6.15
N PHE A 45 -3.30 -2.34 -7.16
CA PHE A 45 -2.17 -1.44 -7.01
C PHE A 45 -2.61 -0.05 -6.55
N ILE A 46 -3.53 0.59 -7.28
CA ILE A 46 -3.99 1.95 -6.96
C ILE A 46 -4.63 1.97 -5.57
N TRP A 47 -5.52 1.00 -5.29
CA TRP A 47 -6.20 0.91 -4.01
C TRP A 47 -5.21 0.74 -2.86
N SER A 48 -4.29 -0.22 -2.94
CA SER A 48 -3.37 -0.51 -1.84
C SER A 48 -2.36 0.61 -1.61
N VAL A 49 -1.85 1.24 -2.67
CA VAL A 49 -0.83 2.30 -2.56
C VAL A 49 -1.45 3.61 -2.10
N PHE A 50 -2.54 4.06 -2.72
CA PHE A 50 -3.04 5.42 -2.52
C PHE A 50 -4.12 5.57 -1.45
N THR A 51 -4.69 4.47 -0.93
CA THR A 51 -5.66 4.55 0.18
C THR A 51 -5.04 4.30 1.55
N ARG A 52 -3.81 3.77 1.62
CA ARG A 52 -3.18 3.34 2.88
C ARG A 52 -2.00 4.19 3.32
N PHE A 53 -1.52 5.11 2.50
CA PHE A 53 -0.31 5.90 2.76
C PHE A 53 -0.66 7.37 3.08
N GLU A 54 0.05 7.95 4.05
CA GLU A 54 -0.05 9.36 4.42
C GLU A 54 1.15 10.16 3.85
N PRO A 55 0.93 11.15 2.95
CA PRO A 55 2.01 11.84 2.24
C PRO A 55 3.11 12.48 3.10
N ALA A 56 2.82 12.96 4.29
CA ALA A 56 3.81 13.62 5.14
C ALA A 56 4.61 12.63 6.02
N GLY A 57 4.02 11.49 6.40
CA GLY A 57 4.55 10.58 7.41
C GLY A 57 5.08 9.26 6.88
N ASP A 58 4.66 8.86 5.67
CA ASP A 58 4.95 7.54 5.13
C ASP A 58 5.93 7.56 3.94
N ILE A 59 6.51 8.73 3.58
CA ILE A 59 7.59 8.86 2.59
C ILE A 59 8.96 8.83 3.28
N TYR A 60 9.81 7.89 2.86
CA TYR A 60 11.17 7.71 3.34
C TYR A 60 12.14 7.78 2.18
N ALA A 61 13.00 8.80 2.17
CA ALA A 61 14.07 8.90 1.18
C ALA A 61 15.26 9.65 1.76
N ASN A 62 16.41 9.56 1.08
CA ASN A 62 17.50 10.48 1.37
C ASN A 62 17.01 11.90 1.04
N THR A 63 17.03 12.79 2.03
CA THR A 63 16.39 14.11 1.92
C THR A 63 17.40 15.20 2.21
N LYS A 64 17.47 16.20 1.33
CA LYS A 64 18.26 17.42 1.54
C LYS A 64 17.34 18.62 1.52
N LEU A 65 17.54 19.54 2.47
CA LEU A 65 16.86 20.82 2.45
C LEU A 65 17.57 21.76 1.46
N ILE A 66 16.86 22.19 0.41
CA ILE A 66 17.32 23.22 -0.54
C ILE A 66 16.53 24.48 -0.22
N ARG A 67 17.15 25.42 0.52
CA ARG A 67 16.50 26.58 1.14
C ARG A 67 15.41 26.13 2.14
N ASN A 68 14.13 26.33 1.84
CA ASN A 68 12.99 25.88 2.63
C ASN A 68 12.21 24.73 1.97
N HIS A 69 12.77 24.11 0.93
CA HIS A 69 12.13 23.01 0.20
C HIS A 69 12.84 21.67 0.50
N PRO A 70 12.14 20.65 1.01
CA PRO A 70 12.68 19.31 1.12
C PRO A 70 12.80 18.68 -0.28
N ALA A 71 14.02 18.29 -0.67
CA ALA A 71 14.29 17.56 -1.90
C ALA A 71 14.59 16.09 -1.57
N PHE A 72 13.83 15.18 -2.19
CA PHE A 72 13.96 13.74 -2.03
C PHE A 72 14.81 13.14 -3.15
N TYR A 73 15.70 12.22 -2.80
CA TYR A 73 16.58 11.53 -3.73
C TYR A 73 16.30 10.02 -3.73
N PRO A 74 16.29 9.36 -4.89
CA PRO A 74 16.09 7.92 -4.99
C PRO A 74 17.06 7.08 -4.14
N PRO A 75 16.64 5.89 -3.70
CA PRO A 75 15.27 5.37 -3.81
C PRO A 75 14.31 6.07 -2.83
N ILE A 76 13.05 6.25 -3.26
CA ILE A 76 11.96 6.75 -2.41
C ILE A 76 11.13 5.55 -1.96
N VAL A 77 11.21 5.21 -0.68
CA VAL A 77 10.38 4.18 -0.05
C VAL A 77 9.08 4.80 0.42
N VAL A 78 7.95 4.19 0.07
CA VAL A 78 6.60 4.60 0.51
C VAL A 78 6.01 3.48 1.35
N ASP A 79 5.67 3.76 2.61
CA ASP A 79 5.04 2.79 3.50
C ASP A 79 3.53 2.73 3.28
N CYS A 80 3.08 1.76 2.49
CA CYS A 80 1.68 1.52 2.14
C CYS A 80 1.05 0.37 2.95
N ARG A 81 1.71 -0.13 4.01
CA ARG A 81 1.15 -1.18 4.87
C ARG A 81 -0.11 -0.70 5.58
N MET A 82 -1.02 -1.59 5.92
CA MET A 82 -2.25 -1.25 6.66
C MET A 82 -1.93 -0.80 8.09
N LYS A 83 -2.31 0.44 8.43
CA LYS A 83 -2.02 1.01 9.75
C LYS A 83 -2.95 0.42 10.80
N THR A 84 -2.48 0.26 12.03
CA THR A 84 -3.27 -0.40 13.11
C THR A 84 -4.51 0.39 13.53
N TRP A 85 -4.60 1.67 13.17
CA TRP A 85 -5.74 2.54 13.45
C TRP A 85 -6.72 2.67 12.29
N TYR A 86 -6.46 2.02 11.15
CA TYR A 86 -7.48 1.95 10.10
C TYR A 86 -8.68 1.16 10.60
N PRO A 87 -9.91 1.59 10.23
CA PRO A 87 -11.07 0.76 10.47
C PRO A 87 -10.89 -0.59 9.75
N PRO A 88 -11.48 -1.67 10.27
CA PRO A 88 -11.51 -2.94 9.55
C PRO A 88 -12.15 -2.74 8.18
N LEU A 89 -11.76 -3.57 7.23
CA LEU A 89 -12.39 -3.60 5.90
C LEU A 89 -13.89 -3.79 6.06
N THR A 90 -14.65 -3.02 5.28
CA THR A 90 -16.10 -3.19 5.25
C THR A 90 -16.42 -4.45 4.46
N GLU A 91 -17.05 -5.42 5.13
CA GLU A 91 -17.51 -6.65 4.49
C GLU A 91 -19.02 -6.56 4.27
N ALA A 92 -19.48 -7.01 3.10
CA ALA A 92 -20.90 -7.10 2.84
C ALA A 92 -21.53 -8.21 3.69
N ASP A 93 -22.76 -7.97 4.17
CA ASP A 93 -23.49 -8.96 4.96
C ASP A 93 -23.75 -10.23 4.12
N SER A 94 -23.35 -11.38 4.66
CA SER A 94 -23.44 -12.68 3.97
C SER A 94 -24.85 -13.03 3.49
N LYS A 95 -25.90 -12.67 4.24
CA LYS A 95 -27.30 -12.92 3.82
C LYS A 95 -27.67 -12.04 2.64
N THR A 96 -27.17 -10.81 2.62
CA THR A 96 -27.38 -9.86 1.53
C THR A 96 -26.67 -10.30 0.26
N ILE A 97 -25.40 -10.72 0.36
CA ILE A 97 -24.65 -11.30 -0.76
C ILE A 97 -25.46 -12.43 -1.39
N ARG A 98 -25.84 -13.44 -0.58
CA ARG A 98 -26.61 -14.59 -1.05
C ARG A 98 -27.92 -14.18 -1.72
N LYS A 99 -28.64 -13.21 -1.16
CA LYS A 99 -29.91 -12.73 -1.72
C LYS A 99 -29.73 -12.06 -3.09
N VAL A 100 -28.61 -11.37 -3.30
CA VAL A 100 -28.29 -10.76 -4.60
C VAL A 100 -27.89 -11.85 -5.60
N ASP A 101 -27.00 -12.76 -5.21
CA ASP A 101 -26.55 -13.87 -6.06
C ASP A 101 -27.71 -14.75 -6.52
N ASP A 102 -28.62 -15.13 -5.60
CA ASP A 102 -29.80 -15.94 -5.92
C ASP A 102 -30.73 -15.25 -6.94
N ARG A 103 -30.82 -13.90 -6.91
CA ARG A 103 -31.73 -13.12 -7.76
C ARG A 103 -31.11 -12.69 -9.09
N PHE A 104 -29.83 -12.34 -9.09
CA PHE A 104 -29.17 -11.66 -10.18
C PHE A 104 -27.86 -12.33 -10.63
N GLY A 105 -27.36 -13.35 -9.93
CA GLY A 105 -26.06 -13.99 -10.23
C GLY A 105 -25.95 -14.42 -11.68
N ARG A 106 -26.97 -15.11 -12.21
CA ARG A 106 -27.01 -15.52 -13.63
C ARG A 106 -26.97 -14.37 -14.64
N LEU A 107 -27.47 -13.19 -14.28
CA LEU A 107 -27.41 -11.99 -15.14
C LEU A 107 -26.01 -11.37 -15.07
N ILE A 108 -25.44 -11.28 -13.87
CA ILE A 108 -24.10 -10.72 -13.63
C ILE A 108 -23.02 -11.60 -14.30
N ASP A 109 -23.13 -12.92 -14.18
CA ASP A 109 -22.16 -13.87 -14.75
C ASP A 109 -22.17 -13.90 -16.29
N SER A 110 -23.20 -13.33 -16.92
CA SER A 110 -23.36 -13.27 -18.38
C SER A 110 -22.91 -11.96 -19.01
N LEU A 111 -22.48 -10.99 -18.18
CA LEU A 111 -21.87 -9.73 -18.58
C LEU A 111 -20.34 -9.86 -18.61
#